data_AF-A0A9W4WPP8-F1
#
_entry.id   AF-A0A9W4WPP8-F1
#
_cell.length_a   1.000
_cell.length_b   1.000
_cell.length_c   1.000
_cell.angle_alpha   90.00
_cell.angle_beta   90.00
_cell.angle_gamma   90.00
#
_symmetry.space_group_name_H-M   'P 1'
#
loop_
_entity.id
_entity.type
_entity.pdbx_description
1 polymer ?
#
loop_
_entity_poly.entity_id
_entity_poly.type
_entity_poly.pdbx_seq_one_letter_code
_entity_poly.pdbx_strand_id
1 'polypeptide(L)'
;MASRPAFAALGCLQCRGRVLRAITANSNQILRAPALATAVPLRPHNLRRAFATLPPDAPKPTTESGTEEPASTTPEAAPSTHEGVEESKASEDTPWFLQVDPPTHAPAQHVSPLPELPESPPAILEPLMKYVYEEMGLDELSLLDLRAMDPPPALGPNLLMLFATARSERHLHVSSSRLVKWLRHTHRIESNADGLIGPGELKTKLRRMRRKAKLLGSSATITPGGDDGISTGWICVNLGTLGAKYGEGAHFDAEGNMSGFGAPVSGTTIVVQVMTDARRKELDLERLWSQQLIRSEVQTQALAEGAKFQHRFGQLPPTTDRSAKGNSAMPQQKRLFSTSLNRTMPYAAEPTTSPPARRSRAAKPMAKEQSTPATLTEIRQYLDSIRWEGIRVDREKCLHLLELIFRAPSTEDNHSQIQADLATELITTMSERGIPIMEPDVISVIIESIAVSGARGEKIEAIQSNLEMVLLQATSSCPTPADAMRLMRAYLIQGNWDKLWDTWYTLPRYSQRRGPEMYEFFFQQTAETGDKLRCIEVLRKCAEEMLTEEPPVLPTDAVWQAVRKCIRVADPAAEAVAKNIQTMGATSASKVNSLEFVKIWQQLDSIRQSL
;
A
#
# COMPACT_ATOMS: atom_id res chain seq x y z
N MET A 1 1.45 -5.58 1.22
CA MET A 1 1.28 -4.24 0.60
C MET A 1 2.30 -4.05 -0.53
N ALA A 2 2.05 -4.58 -1.74
CA ALA A 2 3.09 -4.66 -2.79
C ALA A 2 2.85 -3.80 -4.05
N SER A 3 1.69 -3.12 -4.17
CA SER A 3 1.31 -2.45 -5.43
C SER A 3 2.13 -1.18 -5.75
N ARG A 4 2.28 -0.29 -4.76
CA ARG A 4 2.86 1.08 -4.91
C ARG A 4 4.05 1.26 -5.87
N PRO A 5 5.13 0.43 -5.87
CA PRO A 5 6.26 0.65 -6.78
C PRO A 5 5.93 0.46 -8.27
N ALA A 6 4.93 -0.36 -8.62
CA ALA A 6 4.57 -0.60 -10.03
C ALA A 6 3.90 0.62 -10.68
N PHE A 7 3.05 1.34 -9.93
CA PHE A 7 2.25 2.43 -10.45
C PHE A 7 3.06 3.70 -10.71
N ALA A 8 4.20 3.87 -10.02
CA ALA A 8 5.16 4.94 -10.30
C ALA A 8 5.75 4.86 -11.73
N ALA A 9 5.78 3.69 -12.36
CA ALA A 9 6.27 3.51 -13.72
C ALA A 9 5.29 4.06 -14.79
N LEU A 10 4.02 4.33 -14.44
CA LEU A 10 2.96 4.67 -15.40
C LEU A 10 3.05 6.08 -16.00
N GLY A 11 4.15 6.82 -15.77
CA GLY A 11 4.42 8.09 -16.47
C GLY A 11 4.79 7.93 -17.95
N CYS A 12 5.28 6.75 -18.38
CA CYS A 12 5.78 6.52 -19.74
C CYS A 12 4.92 5.51 -20.52
N LEU A 13 4.66 5.77 -21.81
CA LEU A 13 3.90 4.87 -22.70
C LEU A 13 4.47 3.45 -22.78
N GLN A 14 5.80 3.31 -22.90
CA GLN A 14 6.44 1.98 -22.91
C GLN A 14 6.38 1.28 -21.56
N CYS A 15 6.33 2.02 -20.45
CA CYS A 15 6.12 1.44 -19.13
C CYS A 15 4.66 1.01 -18.93
N ARG A 16 3.68 1.80 -19.36
CA ARG A 16 2.25 1.42 -19.43
C ARG A 16 2.05 0.14 -20.23
N GLY A 17 2.59 0.09 -21.45
CA GLY A 17 2.55 -1.10 -22.31
C GLY A 17 3.34 -2.30 -21.78
N ARG A 18 4.31 -2.11 -20.86
CA ARG A 18 4.98 -3.21 -20.14
C ARG A 18 4.19 -3.70 -18.93
N VAL A 19 3.50 -2.81 -18.21
CA VAL A 19 2.62 -3.19 -17.09
C VAL A 19 1.42 -3.98 -17.60
N LEU A 20 0.74 -3.52 -18.66
CA LEU A 20 -0.36 -4.30 -19.25
C LEU A 20 0.10 -5.65 -19.80
N ARG A 21 1.26 -5.70 -20.50
CA ARG A 21 1.89 -6.97 -20.90
C ARG A 21 2.17 -7.89 -19.72
N ALA A 22 2.71 -7.39 -18.62
CA ALA A 22 3.00 -8.21 -17.43
C ALA A 22 1.74 -8.69 -16.69
N ILE A 23 0.57 -8.13 -17.04
CA ILE A 23 -0.75 -8.48 -16.51
C ILE A 23 -1.47 -9.48 -17.41
N THR A 24 -1.31 -9.40 -18.73
CA THR A 24 -1.91 -10.33 -19.69
C THR A 24 -1.01 -11.53 -20.03
N ALA A 25 0.31 -11.41 -19.87
CA ALA A 25 1.26 -12.48 -20.17
C ALA A 25 1.44 -13.48 -18.99
N ASN A 26 1.96 -14.65 -19.34
CA ASN A 26 2.04 -15.86 -18.53
C ASN A 26 3.08 -15.81 -17.37
N SER A 27 3.03 -14.81 -16.48
CA SER A 27 4.00 -14.62 -15.40
C SER A 27 3.40 -14.43 -14.00
N ASN A 28 3.55 -15.42 -13.12
CA ASN A 28 3.31 -15.33 -11.67
C ASN A 28 4.37 -14.48 -10.92
N GLN A 29 4.83 -13.39 -11.53
CA GLN A 29 5.85 -12.49 -10.98
C GLN A 29 5.48 -11.03 -11.25
N ILE A 30 4.68 -10.45 -10.35
CA ILE A 30 4.48 -8.99 -10.28
C ILE A 30 5.77 -8.33 -9.75
N LEU A 31 6.72 -8.15 -10.67
CA LEU A 31 7.84 -7.21 -10.68
C LEU A 31 8.58 -6.98 -9.34
N ARG A 32 9.52 -7.89 -9.02
CA ARG A 32 10.80 -7.45 -8.43
C ARG A 32 11.64 -6.78 -9.54
N ALA A 33 11.36 -5.51 -9.82
CA ALA A 33 12.18 -4.67 -10.68
C ALA A 33 12.81 -3.53 -9.83
N PRO A 34 14.11 -3.22 -9.98
CA PRO A 34 14.76 -2.17 -9.20
C PRO A 34 14.30 -0.78 -9.66
N ALA A 35 13.61 -0.05 -8.78
CA ALA A 35 13.14 1.30 -9.07
C ALA A 35 14.24 2.35 -8.86
N LEU A 36 14.97 2.69 -9.94
CA LEU A 36 15.84 3.87 -9.99
C LEU A 36 14.99 5.15 -10.05
N ALA A 37 14.50 5.59 -8.88
CA ALA A 37 13.62 6.74 -8.75
C ALA A 37 14.40 8.05 -8.53
N THR A 38 14.72 8.77 -9.61
CA THR A 38 15.28 10.13 -9.57
C THR A 38 14.20 11.20 -9.31
N ALA A 39 13.51 11.08 -8.17
CA ALA A 39 12.54 12.09 -7.72
C ALA A 39 13.25 13.27 -7.04
N VAL A 40 13.28 14.43 -7.69
CA VAL A 40 13.76 15.69 -7.09
C VAL A 40 12.63 16.32 -6.26
N PRO A 41 12.74 16.43 -4.92
CA PRO A 41 11.71 17.07 -4.11
C PRO A 41 11.79 18.60 -4.21
N LEU A 42 10.77 19.22 -4.79
CA LEU A 42 10.56 20.67 -4.67
C LEU A 42 10.26 21.00 -3.19
N ARG A 43 11.11 21.84 -2.58
CA ARG A 43 10.95 22.27 -1.18
C ARG A 43 9.69 23.14 -1.01
N PRO A 44 8.84 22.90 0.01
CA PRO A 44 7.90 23.92 0.45
C PRO A 44 8.64 25.08 1.14
N HIS A 45 8.28 26.33 0.83
CA HIS A 45 8.80 27.51 1.53
C HIS A 45 8.11 27.69 2.88
N ASN A 46 8.81 27.38 3.97
CA ASN A 46 8.33 27.66 5.32
C ASN A 46 8.56 29.14 5.68
N LEU A 47 7.46 29.89 5.86
CA LEU A 47 7.50 31.29 6.33
C LEU A 47 7.95 31.37 7.79
N ARG A 48 9.18 31.84 8.03
CA ARG A 48 9.66 32.17 9.38
C ARG A 48 8.96 33.44 9.89
N ARG A 49 8.02 33.30 10.83
CA ARG A 49 7.64 34.40 11.72
C ARG A 49 8.69 34.50 12.83
N ALA A 50 9.50 35.56 12.80
CA ALA A 50 10.49 35.82 13.83
C ALA A 50 9.89 36.65 14.97
N PHE A 51 10.20 36.26 16.21
CA PHE A 51 10.36 37.17 17.35
C PHE A 51 11.48 36.59 18.23
N ALA A 52 12.31 37.46 18.78
CA ALA A 52 13.46 37.09 19.61
C ALA A 52 13.51 37.99 20.85
N THR A 53 13.87 37.41 21.99
CA THR A 53 14.71 38.02 23.05
C THR A 53 14.96 37.02 24.19
N LEU A 54 16.19 36.99 24.68
CA LEU A 54 16.70 36.36 25.91
C LEU A 54 17.93 37.17 26.36
N PRO A 55 18.39 37.07 27.62
CA PRO A 55 17.69 36.83 28.89
C PRO A 55 17.83 38.11 29.79
N PRO A 56 17.99 38.10 31.14
CA PRO A 56 19.04 37.38 31.89
C PRO A 56 18.63 36.69 33.22
N ASP A 57 19.46 35.72 33.61
CA ASP A 57 19.91 35.32 34.96
C ASP A 57 18.95 34.91 36.11
N ALA A 58 19.54 34.13 37.04
CA ALA A 58 18.93 33.56 38.25
C ALA A 58 19.47 34.24 39.53
N PRO A 59 18.97 33.86 40.73
CA PRO A 59 19.73 32.84 41.47
C PRO A 59 18.91 31.85 42.32
N LYS A 60 19.56 30.74 42.69
CA LYS A 60 19.27 29.89 43.87
C LYS A 60 20.19 30.35 45.02
N PRO A 61 19.88 30.15 46.31
CA PRO A 61 19.87 28.82 46.96
C PRO A 61 18.64 28.67 47.92
N THR A 62 18.53 27.84 48.99
CA THR A 62 19.52 27.14 49.87
C THR A 62 18.85 26.02 50.68
N THR A 63 19.64 25.01 51.12
CA THR A 63 19.51 24.15 52.35
C THR A 63 18.21 23.34 52.62
N GLU A 64 18.15 22.20 53.33
CA GLU A 64 19.13 21.22 53.89
C GLU A 64 18.72 19.76 53.44
N SER A 65 18.91 18.59 54.10
CA SER A 65 19.64 18.11 55.31
C SER A 65 19.86 16.56 55.27
N GLY A 66 21.11 16.09 55.21
CA GLY A 66 21.60 14.79 55.76
C GLY A 66 21.04 13.44 55.27
N THR A 67 21.57 12.27 55.70
CA THR A 67 22.85 11.90 56.35
C THR A 67 23.03 10.36 56.31
N GLU A 68 24.27 9.88 56.50
CA GLU A 68 24.71 8.50 56.87
C GLU A 68 24.84 7.37 55.80
N GLU A 69 26.10 6.95 55.66
CA GLU A 69 26.67 5.69 55.14
C GLU A 69 26.84 4.69 56.34
N PRO A 70 27.50 3.47 56.31
CA PRO A 70 28.70 3.08 55.53
C PRO A 70 28.86 1.58 55.11
N ALA A 71 30.05 1.24 54.56
CA ALA A 71 30.78 -0.07 54.60
C ALA A 71 30.16 -1.31 53.88
N SER A 72 30.74 -1.90 52.81
CA SER A 72 32.01 -2.67 52.65
C SER A 72 32.00 -4.06 53.33
N THR A 73 32.48 -5.19 52.76
CA THR A 73 33.72 -5.44 51.97
C THR A 73 33.67 -6.66 51.01
N THR A 74 34.64 -6.76 50.08
CA THR A 74 35.10 -7.97 49.34
C THR A 74 35.80 -9.02 50.26
N PRO A 75 36.08 -10.29 49.87
CA PRO A 75 36.89 -10.80 48.73
C PRO A 75 36.09 -11.71 47.76
N GLU A 76 36.51 -12.19 46.57
CA GLU A 76 37.80 -12.58 45.91
C GLU A 76 38.07 -14.12 45.87
N ALA A 77 38.47 -14.60 44.67
CA ALA A 77 39.08 -15.89 44.31
C ALA A 77 38.27 -17.22 44.41
N ALA A 78 38.15 -17.88 43.25
CA ALA A 78 38.07 -19.34 43.07
C ALA A 78 39.50 -19.88 42.71
N PRO A 79 39.75 -21.15 42.30
CA PRO A 79 38.85 -22.30 42.12
C PRO A 79 39.39 -23.66 42.64
N SER A 80 38.57 -24.72 42.55
CA SER A 80 39.07 -26.10 42.43
C SER A 80 38.05 -27.03 41.75
N THR A 81 38.47 -27.69 40.68
CA THR A 81 37.76 -28.77 39.98
C THR A 81 37.62 -30.01 40.87
N HIS A 82 36.56 -30.81 40.69
CA HIS A 82 36.66 -32.27 40.60
C HIS A 82 35.37 -32.90 40.05
N GLU A 83 35.50 -33.82 39.10
CA GLU A 83 34.42 -34.72 38.67
C GLU A 83 34.33 -35.93 39.61
N GLY A 84 33.14 -36.51 39.76
CA GLY A 84 32.92 -37.71 40.56
C GLY A 84 31.51 -38.26 40.40
N VAL A 85 31.35 -39.31 39.58
CA VAL A 85 30.09 -40.06 39.46
C VAL A 85 30.11 -41.20 40.47
N GLU A 86 29.15 -41.23 41.39
CA GLU A 86 28.73 -42.46 42.06
C GLU A 86 27.19 -42.54 42.12
N GLU A 87 26.68 -43.76 41.92
CA GLU A 87 25.25 -44.08 41.80
C GLU A 87 24.85 -45.01 42.96
N SER A 88 24.36 -44.44 44.07
CA SER A 88 24.12 -45.19 45.32
C SER A 88 22.63 -45.44 45.59
N LYS A 89 22.17 -46.68 45.37
CA LYS A 89 20.82 -47.14 45.75
C LYS A 89 20.75 -47.50 47.25
N ALA A 90 20.15 -46.65 48.08
CA ALA A 90 19.60 -47.07 49.39
C ALA A 90 18.70 -46.00 50.05
N SER A 91 17.36 -46.14 50.00
CA SER A 91 16.41 -45.68 51.05
C SER A 91 14.93 -45.87 50.66
N GLU A 92 14.48 -47.11 50.37
CA GLU A 92 13.04 -47.44 50.28
C GLU A 92 12.38 -47.57 51.68
N ASP A 93 12.58 -46.58 52.56
CA ASP A 93 11.68 -46.35 53.71
C ASP A 93 11.90 -44.94 54.30
N THR A 94 11.39 -43.91 53.64
CA THR A 94 11.26 -42.56 54.22
C THR A 94 9.94 -41.97 53.75
N PRO A 95 8.92 -41.88 54.62
CA PRO A 95 7.58 -41.53 54.20
C PRO A 95 7.49 -40.07 53.71
N TRP A 96 6.65 -39.85 52.71
CA TRP A 96 6.57 -38.61 51.92
C TRP A 96 6.42 -37.31 52.73
N PHE A 97 5.88 -37.36 53.95
CA PHE A 97 5.73 -36.16 54.82
C PHE A 97 7.04 -35.71 55.49
N LEU A 98 8.10 -36.52 55.45
CA LEU A 98 9.45 -36.16 55.91
C LEU A 98 10.36 -35.71 54.75
N GLN A 99 9.92 -35.88 53.50
CA GLN A 99 10.59 -35.39 52.31
C GLN A 99 10.27 -33.89 52.13
N VAL A 100 10.80 -33.06 53.02
CA VAL A 100 10.71 -31.60 52.89
C VAL A 100 11.74 -31.15 51.86
N ASP A 101 11.33 -31.16 50.59
CA ASP A 101 12.14 -30.61 49.50
C ASP A 101 12.56 -29.17 49.86
N PRO A 102 13.87 -28.84 49.83
CA PRO A 102 14.31 -27.47 50.01
C PRO A 102 13.69 -26.62 48.88
N PRO A 103 13.19 -25.40 49.17
CA PRO A 103 12.37 -24.64 48.23
C PRO A 103 13.13 -24.43 46.93
N THR A 104 12.66 -25.09 45.86
CA THR A 104 13.40 -25.23 44.61
C THR A 104 13.83 -23.86 44.11
N HIS A 105 15.14 -23.59 44.12
CA HIS A 105 15.68 -22.36 43.57
C HIS A 105 15.16 -22.23 42.13
N ALA A 106 14.50 -21.11 41.83
CA ALA A 106 13.99 -20.85 40.50
C ALA A 106 15.14 -21.05 39.48
N PRO A 107 14.91 -21.78 38.37
CA PRO A 107 15.98 -22.22 37.49
C PRO A 107 16.83 -21.02 37.09
N ALA A 108 18.14 -21.15 37.31
CA ALA A 108 19.10 -20.05 37.13
C ALA A 108 18.88 -19.41 35.76
N GLN A 109 18.45 -18.14 35.77
CA GLN A 109 18.10 -17.44 34.54
C GLN A 109 19.31 -17.44 33.62
N HIS A 110 19.10 -17.89 32.38
CA HIS A 110 20.17 -18.11 31.42
C HIS A 110 20.95 -16.80 31.19
N VAL A 111 22.13 -16.71 31.81
CA VAL A 111 23.02 -15.54 31.77
C VAL A 111 23.62 -15.46 30.37
N SER A 112 22.87 -14.89 29.43
CA SER A 112 23.32 -14.68 28.06
C SER A 112 24.55 -13.78 28.08
N PRO A 113 25.68 -14.21 27.49
CA PRO A 113 26.92 -13.45 27.57
C PRO A 113 26.78 -12.08 26.89
N LEU A 114 27.41 -11.06 27.47
CA LEU A 114 27.47 -9.73 26.88
C LEU A 114 28.29 -9.80 25.57
N PRO A 115 27.82 -9.23 24.45
CA PRO A 115 28.53 -9.35 23.18
C PRO A 115 29.87 -8.60 23.20
N GLU A 116 30.81 -9.08 22.39
CA GLU A 116 32.16 -8.51 22.30
C GLU A 116 32.14 -7.08 21.73
N LEU A 117 33.07 -6.24 22.19
CA LEU A 117 33.21 -4.86 21.74
C LEU A 117 34.08 -4.79 20.47
N PRO A 118 33.69 -4.01 19.43
CA PRO A 118 34.50 -3.83 18.23
C PRO A 118 35.78 -3.03 18.56
N GLU A 119 36.83 -3.20 17.76
CA GLU A 119 38.22 -2.72 18.00
C GLU A 119 38.37 -1.23 18.38
N SER A 120 37.39 -0.38 18.03
CA SER A 120 37.37 1.04 18.38
C SER A 120 35.98 1.48 18.86
N PRO A 121 35.56 1.11 20.08
CA PRO A 121 34.23 1.42 20.57
C PRO A 121 34.17 2.88 21.04
N PRO A 122 33.08 3.64 20.77
CA PRO A 122 32.88 4.93 21.42
C PRO A 122 32.68 4.71 22.93
N ALA A 123 33.30 5.55 23.77
CA ALA A 123 33.42 5.32 25.22
C ALA A 123 32.10 5.19 26.02
N ILE A 124 30.95 5.48 25.41
CA ILE A 124 29.62 5.24 26.00
C ILE A 124 29.10 3.81 25.78
N LEU A 125 29.64 3.06 24.81
CA LEU A 125 29.07 1.78 24.37
C LEU A 125 29.11 0.70 25.46
N GLU A 126 30.23 0.59 26.18
CA GLU A 126 30.36 -0.36 27.29
C GLU A 126 29.42 -0.01 28.48
N PRO A 127 29.39 1.24 29.01
CA PRO A 127 28.37 1.66 29.98
C PRO A 127 26.93 1.43 29.51
N LEU A 128 26.64 1.72 28.24
CA LEU A 128 25.33 1.52 27.63
C LEU A 128 24.94 0.04 27.63
N MET A 129 25.86 -0.86 27.25
CA MET A 129 25.61 -2.30 27.19
C MET A 129 25.42 -2.91 28.58
N LYS A 130 26.26 -2.54 29.56
CA LYS A 130 26.10 -2.98 30.97
C LYS A 130 24.76 -2.50 31.54
N TYR A 131 24.43 -1.23 31.36
CA TYR A 131 23.15 -0.65 31.78
C TYR A 131 21.95 -1.36 31.12
N VAL A 132 22.01 -1.61 29.81
CA VAL A 132 20.98 -2.32 29.02
C VAL A 132 20.82 -3.79 29.42
N TYR A 133 21.84 -4.42 29.99
CA TYR A 133 21.73 -5.76 30.58
C TYR A 133 21.19 -5.69 32.02
N GLU A 134 21.92 -5.03 32.91
CA GLU A 134 21.76 -5.09 34.37
C GLU A 134 20.56 -4.27 34.89
N GLU A 135 20.51 -2.96 34.59
CA GLU A 135 19.44 -2.08 35.06
C GLU A 135 18.14 -2.22 34.27
N MET A 136 18.24 -2.72 33.03
CA MET A 136 17.10 -2.82 32.12
C MET A 136 16.50 -4.22 31.99
N GLY A 137 17.24 -5.28 32.33
CA GLY A 137 16.79 -6.67 32.22
C GLY A 137 16.34 -7.04 30.80
N LEU A 138 17.13 -6.64 29.80
CA LEU A 138 16.88 -6.95 28.39
C LEU A 138 17.81 -8.09 27.95
N ASP A 139 17.19 -9.08 27.32
CA ASP A 139 17.79 -10.37 27.00
C ASP A 139 18.42 -10.36 25.59
N GLU A 140 19.25 -11.36 25.28
CA GLU A 140 19.74 -11.65 23.92
C GLU A 140 20.40 -10.46 23.20
N LEU A 141 21.33 -9.77 23.89
CA LEU A 141 22.01 -8.60 23.33
C LEU A 141 22.95 -9.00 22.17
N SER A 142 22.71 -8.46 20.98
CA SER A 142 23.60 -8.62 19.82
C SER A 142 24.01 -7.25 19.27
N LEU A 143 25.31 -7.11 18.98
CA LEU A 143 25.91 -5.88 18.47
C LEU A 143 26.35 -6.09 17.02
N LEU A 144 25.76 -5.32 16.11
CA LEU A 144 26.14 -5.28 14.69
C LEU A 144 26.93 -3.99 14.42
N ASP A 145 28.21 -4.15 14.08
CA ASP A 145 29.02 -3.07 13.53
C ASP A 145 28.72 -2.93 12.03
N LEU A 146 28.29 -1.74 11.61
CA LEU A 146 27.93 -1.39 10.23
C LEU A 146 28.77 -0.20 9.74
N ARG A 147 29.98 -0.02 10.26
CA ARG A 147 30.89 1.07 9.85
C ARG A 147 31.45 0.90 8.44
N ALA A 148 31.60 -0.33 7.95
CA ALA A 148 32.09 -0.64 6.60
C ALA A 148 31.01 -0.45 5.50
N MET A 149 29.82 0.07 5.85
CA MET A 149 28.74 0.37 4.91
C MET A 149 29.05 1.57 4.01
N ASP A 150 29.38 1.31 2.74
CA ASP A 150 29.33 2.28 1.65
C ASP A 150 28.21 1.91 0.66
N PRO A 151 27.23 2.79 0.38
CA PRO A 151 27.00 4.11 0.97
C PRO A 151 26.52 4.05 2.43
N PRO A 152 26.78 5.12 3.22
CA PRO A 152 26.36 5.17 4.62
C PRO A 152 24.82 5.13 4.76
N PRO A 153 24.29 4.42 5.78
CA PRO A 153 22.86 4.24 5.95
C PRO A 153 22.16 5.54 6.37
N ALA A 154 20.88 5.68 6.01
CA ALA A 154 20.06 6.86 6.28
C ALA A 154 19.83 7.19 7.78
N LEU A 155 20.32 6.36 8.70
CA LEU A 155 20.33 6.60 10.15
C LEU A 155 21.52 7.46 10.59
N GLY A 156 22.63 7.45 9.86
CA GLY A 156 23.85 8.22 10.14
C GLY A 156 25.15 7.50 9.73
N PRO A 157 26.29 8.23 9.71
CA PRO A 157 27.61 7.67 9.44
C PRO A 157 28.08 6.73 10.56
N ASN A 158 29.01 5.83 10.21
CA ASN A 158 29.68 4.87 11.12
C ASN A 158 28.70 4.25 12.13
N LEU A 159 27.73 3.49 11.62
CA LEU A 159 26.59 3.02 12.39
C LEU A 159 26.94 1.78 13.24
N LEU A 160 26.54 1.82 14.51
CA LEU A 160 26.44 0.66 15.40
C LEU A 160 24.98 0.39 15.71
N MET A 161 24.54 -0.86 15.53
CA MET A 161 23.21 -1.32 15.94
C MET A 161 23.32 -2.31 17.10
N LEU A 162 22.71 -1.98 18.24
CA LEU A 162 22.52 -2.90 19.37
C LEU A 162 21.07 -3.40 19.35
N PHE A 163 20.86 -4.70 19.22
CA PHE A 163 19.54 -5.34 19.30
C PHE A 163 19.35 -5.95 20.70
N ALA A 164 18.13 -5.86 21.22
CA ALA A 164 17.79 -6.32 22.57
C ALA A 164 16.37 -6.87 22.65
N THR A 165 16.20 -8.06 23.24
CA THR A 165 14.89 -8.70 23.44
C THR A 165 14.24 -8.21 24.74
N ALA A 166 12.95 -7.88 24.67
CA ALA A 166 12.14 -7.49 25.81
C ALA A 166 11.05 -8.53 26.10
N ARG A 167 10.99 -8.97 27.35
CA ARG A 167 10.05 -9.98 27.90
C ARG A 167 8.55 -9.70 27.66
N SER A 168 8.16 -8.45 27.38
CA SER A 168 6.80 -8.06 26.95
C SER A 168 6.77 -6.62 26.42
N GLU A 169 5.68 -6.22 25.76
CA GLU A 169 5.45 -4.84 25.30
C GLU A 169 5.44 -3.82 26.46
N ARG A 170 4.90 -4.22 27.62
CA ARG A 170 4.94 -3.39 28.83
C ARG A 170 6.36 -3.24 29.35
N HIS A 171 7.17 -4.31 29.28
CA HIS A 171 8.60 -4.25 29.60
C HIS A 171 9.33 -3.31 28.65
N LEU A 172 9.11 -3.46 27.34
CA LEU A 172 9.67 -2.65 26.25
C LEU A 172 9.39 -1.14 26.41
N HIS A 173 8.16 -0.75 26.71
CA HIS A 173 7.81 0.67 26.92
C HIS A 173 8.43 1.24 28.20
N VAL A 174 8.42 0.49 29.31
CA VAL A 174 9.06 0.92 30.56
C VAL A 174 10.58 1.01 30.39
N SER A 175 11.18 0.02 29.72
CA SER A 175 12.62 -0.06 29.56
C SER A 175 13.15 1.10 28.71
N SER A 176 12.58 1.28 27.51
CA SER A 176 12.95 2.37 26.60
C SER A 176 12.74 3.76 27.25
N SER A 177 11.70 3.93 28.08
CA SER A 177 11.48 5.16 28.83
C SER A 177 12.57 5.45 29.88
N ARG A 178 13.09 4.43 30.56
CA ARG A 178 14.19 4.58 31.53
C ARG A 178 15.53 4.83 30.80
N LEU A 179 15.77 4.15 29.68
CA LEU A 179 16.97 4.33 28.85
C LEU A 179 17.12 5.76 28.31
N VAL A 180 16.05 6.34 27.75
CA VAL A 180 16.05 7.75 27.28
C VAL A 180 16.31 8.74 28.42
N LYS A 181 15.80 8.46 29.63
CA LYS A 181 16.08 9.29 30.82
C LYS A 181 17.53 9.18 31.26
N TRP A 182 18.08 7.97 31.32
CA TRP A 182 19.48 7.73 31.70
C TRP A 182 20.46 8.39 30.72
N LEU A 183 20.24 8.26 29.41
CA LEU A 183 21.04 8.95 28.38
C LEU A 183 21.03 10.48 28.58
N ARG A 184 19.88 11.05 28.94
CA ARG A 184 19.71 12.49 29.20
C ARG A 184 20.35 12.93 30.53
N HIS A 185 20.23 12.15 31.60
CA HIS A 185 20.72 12.54 32.93
C HIS A 185 22.21 12.23 33.13
N THR A 186 22.66 11.03 32.75
CA THR A 186 24.03 10.56 32.92
C THR A 186 24.97 11.14 31.86
N HIS A 187 24.58 11.09 30.59
CA HIS A 187 25.44 11.43 29.46
C HIS A 187 25.07 12.74 28.74
N ARG A 188 23.97 13.40 29.13
CA ARG A 188 23.44 14.62 28.49
C ARG A 188 23.13 14.47 26.99
N ILE A 189 22.83 13.25 26.54
CA ILE A 189 22.47 12.94 25.15
C ILE A 189 20.96 13.01 24.99
N GLU A 190 20.49 13.78 24.01
CA GLU A 190 19.08 13.82 23.61
C GLU A 190 18.79 12.70 22.60
N SER A 191 18.49 11.50 23.10
CA SER A 191 18.10 10.37 22.26
C SER A 191 16.64 10.46 21.81
N ASN A 192 16.40 10.14 20.54
CA ASN A 192 15.07 10.05 19.95
C ASN A 192 14.60 8.58 19.98
N ALA A 193 13.47 8.31 20.63
CA ALA A 193 12.90 6.96 20.73
C ALA A 193 11.63 6.84 19.89
N ASP A 194 11.76 6.33 18.67
CA ASP A 194 10.61 6.03 17.80
C ASP A 194 9.82 4.83 18.34
N GLY A 195 8.49 4.90 18.32
CA GLY A 195 7.58 3.98 19.01
C GLY A 195 7.29 4.32 20.49
N LEU A 196 8.07 5.19 21.15
CA LEU A 196 7.85 5.52 22.57
C LEU A 196 6.76 6.59 22.77
N ILE A 197 5.53 6.15 23.05
CA ILE A 197 4.37 7.03 23.27
C ILE A 197 4.52 7.87 24.54
N GLY A 198 4.35 9.20 24.42
CA GLY A 198 4.43 10.14 25.53
C GLY A 198 3.18 10.12 26.44
N PRO A 199 3.29 10.46 27.75
CA PRO A 199 2.15 10.45 28.67
C PRO A 199 0.96 11.32 28.25
N GLY A 200 1.23 12.48 27.63
CA GLY A 200 0.19 13.37 27.09
C GLY A 200 -0.51 12.79 25.85
N GLU A 201 0.22 12.03 25.03
CA GLU A 201 -0.30 11.36 23.84
C GLU A 201 -1.14 10.15 24.23
N LEU A 202 -0.66 9.31 25.15
CA LEU A 202 -1.40 8.19 25.73
C LEU A 202 -2.71 8.68 26.37
N LYS A 203 -2.64 9.73 27.21
CA LYS A 203 -3.83 10.39 27.78
C LYS A 203 -4.79 10.90 26.70
N THR A 204 -4.28 11.35 25.56
CA THR A 204 -5.09 11.83 24.42
C THR A 204 -5.71 10.68 23.62
N LYS A 205 -4.96 9.61 23.32
CA LYS A 205 -5.45 8.38 22.66
C LYS A 205 -6.56 7.74 23.51
N LEU A 206 -6.30 7.48 24.80
CA LEU A 206 -7.30 6.94 25.73
C LEU A 206 -8.53 7.87 25.90
N ARG A 207 -8.37 9.19 25.87
CA ARG A 207 -9.50 10.15 25.88
C ARG A 207 -10.33 10.08 24.59
N ARG A 208 -9.70 9.88 23.43
CA ARG A 208 -10.39 9.69 22.14
C ARG A 208 -11.13 8.34 22.12
N MET A 209 -10.46 7.26 22.55
CA MET A 209 -11.04 5.92 22.67
C MET A 209 -12.28 5.92 23.59
N ARG A 210 -12.18 6.47 24.80
CA ARG A 210 -13.30 6.59 25.74
C ARG A 210 -14.46 7.46 25.23
N ARG A 211 -14.16 8.50 24.43
CA ARG A 211 -15.19 9.30 23.74
C ARG A 211 -15.91 8.48 22.66
N LYS A 212 -15.17 7.72 21.85
CA LYS A 212 -15.73 6.81 20.83
C LYS A 212 -16.65 5.76 21.49
N ALA A 213 -16.19 5.13 22.58
CA ALA A 213 -17.00 4.21 23.39
C ALA A 213 -18.29 4.84 23.93
N LYS A 214 -18.22 6.08 24.45
CA LYS A 214 -19.41 6.78 24.95
C LYS A 214 -20.40 7.17 23.85
N LEU A 215 -19.93 7.44 22.63
CA LEU A 215 -20.77 7.89 21.52
C LEU A 215 -21.40 6.74 20.73
N LEU A 216 -20.65 5.65 20.52
CA LEU A 216 -21.02 4.52 19.64
C LEU A 216 -21.25 3.21 20.41
N GLY A 217 -21.19 3.23 21.74
CA GLY A 217 -21.23 2.04 22.59
C GLY A 217 -19.89 1.30 22.70
N SER A 218 -19.78 0.39 23.68
CA SER A 218 -18.56 -0.37 23.96
C SER A 218 -18.11 -1.28 22.81
N SER A 219 -19.03 -1.66 21.92
CA SER A 219 -18.75 -2.39 20.68
C SER A 219 -17.78 -1.63 19.76
N ALA A 220 -17.88 -0.30 19.68
CA ALA A 220 -17.00 0.51 18.83
C ALA A 220 -15.57 0.67 19.37
N THR A 221 -15.29 0.17 20.59
CA THR A 221 -13.93 0.01 21.15
C THR A 221 -13.41 -1.41 21.07
N ILE A 222 -14.24 -2.41 20.81
CA ILE A 222 -13.82 -3.80 20.61
C ILE A 222 -14.05 -4.14 19.14
N THR A 223 -13.27 -3.50 18.27
CA THR A 223 -13.16 -3.91 16.86
C THR A 223 -12.13 -5.05 16.82
N PRO A 224 -12.52 -6.32 16.61
CA PRO A 224 -11.57 -7.43 16.71
C PRO A 224 -10.49 -7.29 15.62
N GLY A 225 -9.22 -7.19 16.01
CA GLY A 225 -8.11 -6.95 15.08
C GLY A 225 -7.89 -5.49 14.65
N GLY A 226 -8.56 -4.51 15.28
CA GLY A 226 -8.24 -3.09 15.10
C GLY A 226 -7.04 -2.67 15.95
N ASP A 227 -5.97 -2.15 15.33
CA ASP A 227 -4.85 -1.56 16.06
C ASP A 227 -5.24 -0.18 16.65
N ASP A 228 -5.18 -0.05 17.97
CA ASP A 228 -5.38 1.20 18.71
C ASP A 228 -4.18 2.16 18.59
N GLY A 229 -3.03 1.69 18.10
CA GLY A 229 -1.77 2.40 18.08
C GLY A 229 -1.26 2.75 19.48
N ILE A 230 -1.58 1.92 20.48
CA ILE A 230 -1.17 2.08 21.89
C ILE A 230 -0.18 0.98 22.30
N SER A 231 -0.38 -0.24 21.82
CA SER A 231 0.61 -1.32 21.88
C SER A 231 1.69 -1.07 20.81
N THR A 232 2.94 -1.40 21.13
CA THR A 232 4.03 -1.50 20.15
C THR A 232 4.94 -2.67 20.52
N GLY A 233 5.36 -3.46 19.51
CA GLY A 233 6.30 -4.58 19.68
C GLY A 233 7.78 -4.22 19.44
N TRP A 234 8.07 -2.98 19.03
CA TRP A 234 9.40 -2.50 18.67
C TRP A 234 9.52 -1.00 19.00
N ILE A 235 10.64 -0.61 19.61
CA ILE A 235 11.02 0.78 19.88
C ILE A 235 12.48 0.97 19.43
N CYS A 236 12.74 2.04 18.67
CA CYS A 236 14.06 2.35 18.12
C CYS A 236 14.62 3.61 18.79
N VAL A 237 15.63 3.45 19.66
CA VAL A 237 16.28 4.54 20.40
C VAL A 237 17.57 4.94 19.68
N ASN A 238 17.49 6.02 18.90
CA ASN A 238 18.64 6.61 18.22
C ASN A 238 19.34 7.63 19.14
N LEU A 239 20.62 7.42 19.42
CA LEU A 239 21.46 8.32 20.24
C LEU A 239 22.02 9.50 19.43
N GLY A 240 21.84 9.49 18.11
CA GLY A 240 22.45 10.44 17.18
C GLY A 240 23.92 10.10 16.86
N THR A 241 24.53 10.94 16.03
CA THR A 241 25.94 10.81 15.64
C THR A 241 26.83 11.41 16.72
N LEU A 242 27.44 10.54 17.53
CA LEU A 242 28.33 10.93 18.62
C LEU A 242 29.71 11.31 18.09
N GLY A 243 30.33 12.33 18.70
CA GLY A 243 31.64 12.82 18.30
C GLY A 243 31.67 13.46 16.90
N ALA A 244 30.52 13.93 16.38
CA ALA A 244 30.37 14.50 15.05
C ALA A 244 31.37 15.66 14.79
N LYS A 245 32.40 15.36 13.99
CA LYS A 245 33.35 16.33 13.45
C LYS A 245 32.85 16.82 12.09
N TYR A 246 32.54 18.11 12.02
CA TYR A 246 32.34 18.81 10.76
C TYR A 246 33.72 19.09 10.16
N GLY A 247 34.12 18.30 9.15
CA GLY A 247 35.36 18.53 8.44
C GLY A 247 35.21 19.65 7.42
N GLU A 248 36.00 20.72 7.56
CA GLU A 248 36.17 21.70 6.49
C GLU A 248 37.16 21.14 5.46
N GLY A 249 36.62 20.35 4.53
CA GLY A 249 37.35 19.74 3.42
C GLY A 249 36.68 20.03 2.08
N ALA A 250 37.49 20.15 1.03
CA ALA A 250 37.01 20.11 -0.35
C ALA A 250 36.85 18.64 -0.78
N HIS A 251 35.67 18.28 -1.28
CA HIS A 251 35.43 16.96 -1.85
C HIS A 251 35.87 16.96 -3.31
N PHE A 252 36.66 15.95 -3.70
CA PHE A 252 37.11 15.74 -5.08
C PHE A 252 36.59 14.40 -5.60
N ASP A 253 36.04 14.39 -6.80
CA ASP A 253 35.58 13.18 -7.49
C ASP A 253 36.76 12.32 -7.96
N ALA A 254 36.48 11.10 -8.46
CA ALA A 254 37.49 10.16 -8.95
C ALA A 254 38.33 10.74 -10.12
N GLU A 255 37.78 11.70 -10.87
CA GLU A 255 38.47 12.44 -11.94
C GLU A 255 39.25 13.68 -11.43
N GLY A 256 39.32 13.90 -10.10
CA GLY A 256 40.04 15.02 -9.48
C GLY A 256 39.29 16.36 -9.49
N ASN A 257 38.02 16.37 -9.89
CA ASN A 257 37.19 17.59 -9.94
C ASN A 257 36.59 17.91 -8.56
N MET A 258 36.64 19.17 -8.13
CA MET A 258 36.00 19.60 -6.88
C MET A 258 34.46 19.56 -7.01
N SER A 259 33.81 18.67 -6.27
CA SER A 259 32.35 18.43 -6.37
C SER A 259 31.53 18.95 -5.18
N GLY A 260 32.18 19.39 -4.10
CA GLY A 260 31.46 19.99 -2.97
C GLY A 260 32.34 20.69 -1.94
N PHE A 261 31.73 21.62 -1.20
CA PHE A 261 32.28 22.24 0.00
C PHE A 261 31.70 21.57 1.25
N GLY A 262 32.57 21.17 2.17
CA GLY A 262 32.22 20.44 3.39
C GLY A 262 32.48 18.95 3.22
N ALA A 263 33.26 18.37 4.14
CA ALA A 263 33.48 16.94 4.21
C ALA A 263 32.22 16.23 4.76
N PRO A 264 32.02 14.93 4.47
CA PRO A 264 31.02 14.14 5.17
C PRO A 264 31.23 14.24 6.69
N VAL A 265 30.14 14.44 7.44
CA VAL A 265 30.20 14.55 8.91
C VAL A 265 30.75 13.24 9.46
N SER A 266 31.91 13.30 10.11
CA SER A 266 32.60 12.11 10.62
C SER A 266 32.31 11.94 12.11
N GLY A 267 31.62 10.87 12.47
CA GLY A 267 31.24 10.54 13.85
C GLY A 267 30.51 9.21 13.89
N THR A 268 30.36 8.61 15.07
CA THR A 268 29.80 7.26 15.25
C THR A 268 28.35 7.34 15.67
N THR A 269 27.44 6.80 14.87
CA THR A 269 26.00 6.79 15.18
C THR A 269 25.65 5.51 15.93
N ILE A 270 24.99 5.62 17.09
CA ILE A 270 24.55 4.45 17.88
C ILE A 270 23.02 4.38 17.86
N VAL A 271 22.48 3.21 17.51
CA VAL A 271 21.05 2.94 17.55
C VAL A 271 20.79 1.68 18.37
N VAL A 272 19.96 1.80 19.42
CA VAL A 272 19.51 0.68 20.25
C VAL A 272 18.09 0.30 19.83
N GLN A 273 17.92 -0.91 19.31
CA GLN A 273 16.64 -1.45 18.86
C GLN A 273 16.13 -2.46 19.87
N VAL A 274 15.10 -2.08 20.63
CA VAL A 274 14.49 -2.93 21.64
C VAL A 274 13.17 -3.47 21.08
N MET A 275 12.93 -4.76 21.19
CA MET A 275 11.78 -5.43 20.56
C MET A 275 11.33 -6.65 21.35
N THR A 276 10.06 -7.04 21.23
CA THR A 276 9.60 -8.32 21.78
C THR A 276 10.11 -9.48 20.91
N ASP A 277 10.33 -10.65 21.51
CA ASP A 277 10.81 -11.85 20.80
C ASP A 277 10.01 -12.16 19.51
N ALA A 278 8.68 -12.16 19.63
CA ALA A 278 7.78 -12.36 18.50
C ALA A 278 7.99 -11.33 17.37
N ARG A 279 8.29 -10.06 17.71
CA ARG A 279 8.53 -9.00 16.72
C ARG A 279 9.96 -9.02 16.17
N ARG A 280 10.93 -9.51 16.94
CA ARG A 280 12.32 -9.77 16.48
C ARG A 280 12.32 -10.80 15.34
N LYS A 281 11.66 -11.94 15.57
CA LYS A 281 11.48 -13.05 14.62
C LYS A 281 10.58 -12.71 13.41
N GLU A 282 9.77 -11.66 13.49
CA GLU A 282 8.96 -11.17 12.35
C GLU A 282 9.76 -10.22 11.44
N LEU A 283 10.65 -9.41 12.01
CA LEU A 283 11.38 -8.37 11.29
C LEU A 283 12.78 -8.79 10.81
N ASP A 284 13.43 -9.75 11.47
CA ASP A 284 14.72 -10.35 11.07
C ASP A 284 15.82 -9.31 10.72
N LEU A 285 15.82 -8.15 11.39
CA LEU A 285 16.65 -7.00 11.01
C LEU A 285 18.15 -7.30 11.08
N GLU A 286 18.59 -8.14 12.02
CA GLU A 286 19.98 -8.61 12.11
C GLU A 286 20.43 -9.32 10.83
N ARG A 287 19.55 -10.15 10.26
CA ARG A 287 19.76 -10.84 8.98
C ARG A 287 19.69 -9.91 7.77
N LEU A 288 18.85 -8.88 7.83
CA LEU A 288 18.77 -7.85 6.79
C LEU A 288 20.06 -7.03 6.72
N TRP A 289 20.54 -6.53 7.86
CA TRP A 289 21.72 -5.65 7.91
C TRP A 289 23.02 -6.41 7.66
N SER A 290 23.19 -7.63 8.20
CA SER A 290 24.35 -8.48 7.85
C SER A 290 24.42 -8.83 6.37
N GLN A 291 23.30 -9.18 5.72
CA GLN A 291 23.27 -9.36 4.26
C GLN A 291 23.60 -8.10 3.48
N GLN A 292 23.22 -6.92 4.00
CA GLN A 292 23.49 -5.66 3.34
C GLN A 292 24.96 -5.22 3.49
N LEU A 293 25.59 -5.53 4.63
CA LEU A 293 27.02 -5.35 4.88
C LEU A 293 27.86 -6.19 3.91
N ILE A 294 27.57 -7.51 3.80
CA ILE A 294 28.25 -8.41 2.87
C ILE A 294 28.14 -7.91 1.42
N ARG A 295 26.99 -7.31 1.04
CA ARG A 295 26.83 -6.71 -0.29
C ARG A 295 27.69 -5.46 -0.49
N SER A 296 27.77 -4.55 0.49
CA SER A 296 28.64 -3.37 0.37
C SER A 296 30.12 -3.75 0.38
N GLU A 297 30.53 -4.76 1.15
CA GLU A 297 31.91 -5.27 1.16
C GLU A 297 32.29 -5.86 -0.21
N VAL A 298 31.46 -6.73 -0.78
CA VAL A 298 31.69 -7.30 -2.12
C VAL A 298 31.69 -6.20 -3.21
N GLN A 299 30.81 -5.20 -3.11
CA GLN A 299 30.80 -4.07 -4.03
C GLN A 299 32.08 -3.22 -3.90
N THR A 300 32.54 -2.95 -2.68
CA THR A 300 33.77 -2.19 -2.40
C THR A 300 35.02 -2.93 -2.87
N GLN A 301 35.06 -4.26 -2.68
CA GLN A 301 36.12 -5.12 -3.19
C GLN A 301 36.16 -5.11 -4.73
N ALA A 302 35.01 -5.27 -5.40
CA ALA A 302 34.92 -5.21 -6.86
C ALA A 302 35.33 -3.84 -7.44
N LEU A 303 34.98 -2.74 -6.77
CA LEU A 303 35.45 -1.40 -7.13
C LEU A 303 36.96 -1.24 -6.94
N ALA A 304 37.51 -1.75 -5.84
CA ALA A 304 38.95 -1.73 -5.58
C ALA A 304 39.75 -2.63 -6.56
N GLU A 305 39.18 -3.75 -7.01
CA GLU A 305 39.76 -4.59 -8.06
C GLU A 305 39.69 -3.92 -9.44
N GLY A 306 38.57 -3.28 -9.78
CA GLY A 306 38.42 -2.46 -10.98
C GLY A 306 39.47 -1.33 -11.03
N ALA A 307 39.67 -0.61 -9.91
CA ALA A 307 40.69 0.44 -9.80
C ALA A 307 42.12 -0.13 -9.93
N LYS A 308 42.43 -1.27 -9.30
CA LYS A 308 43.73 -1.96 -9.45
C LYS A 308 43.97 -2.43 -10.88
N PHE A 309 42.93 -2.89 -11.58
CA PHE A 309 43.01 -3.28 -12.99
C PHE A 309 43.28 -2.06 -13.88
N GLN A 310 42.51 -0.97 -13.69
CA GLN A 310 42.64 0.28 -14.42
C GLN A 310 44.02 0.94 -14.22
N HIS A 311 44.60 0.86 -13.02
CA HIS A 311 45.96 1.33 -12.73
C HIS A 311 47.05 0.45 -13.41
N ARG A 312 46.80 -0.85 -13.65
CA ARG A 312 47.78 -1.75 -14.29
C ARG A 312 47.70 -1.76 -15.81
N PHE A 313 46.50 -1.67 -16.38
CA PHE A 313 46.24 -1.85 -17.81
C PHE A 313 45.74 -0.59 -18.52
N GLY A 314 45.62 0.53 -17.79
CA GLY A 314 45.08 1.79 -18.31
C GLY A 314 43.55 1.79 -18.41
N GLN A 315 43.01 2.83 -19.03
CA GLN A 315 41.61 2.85 -19.42
C GLN A 315 41.40 1.93 -20.62
N LEU A 316 40.53 0.93 -20.47
CA LEU A 316 40.02 0.16 -21.61
C LEU A 316 39.34 1.13 -22.61
N PRO A 317 39.49 0.93 -23.92
CA PRO A 317 38.69 1.66 -24.90
C PRO A 317 37.20 1.49 -24.61
N PRO A 318 36.37 2.53 -24.77
CA PRO A 318 34.95 2.44 -24.47
C PRO A 318 34.28 1.43 -25.41
N THR A 319 34.05 0.22 -24.91
CA THR A 319 33.41 -0.86 -25.66
C THR A 319 31.97 -0.48 -25.97
N THR A 320 31.59 -0.57 -27.24
CA THR A 320 30.25 -0.21 -27.70
C THR A 320 29.21 -1.14 -27.08
N ASP A 321 28.27 -0.53 -26.35
CA ASP A 321 27.03 -1.08 -25.81
C ASP A 321 27.11 -2.27 -24.82
N ARG A 322 26.85 -1.94 -23.55
CA ARG A 322 25.65 -2.45 -22.84
C ARG A 322 25.29 -1.62 -21.59
N SER A 323 24.36 -0.67 -21.78
CA SER A 323 23.44 -0.09 -20.78
C SER A 323 23.82 -0.15 -19.29
N ALA A 324 24.80 0.66 -18.86
CA ALA A 324 25.05 0.96 -17.45
C ALA A 324 25.18 2.48 -17.24
N LYS A 325 24.05 3.21 -17.27
CA LYS A 325 24.03 4.65 -16.97
C LYS A 325 24.01 4.89 -15.45
N GLY A 326 25.17 5.24 -14.89
CA GLY A 326 25.25 5.97 -13.63
C GLY A 326 24.65 7.38 -13.77
N ASN A 327 24.08 7.92 -12.69
CA ASN A 327 23.46 9.25 -12.66
C ASN A 327 24.51 10.36 -12.45
N SER A 328 25.40 10.59 -13.41
CA SER A 328 26.22 11.81 -13.43
C SER A 328 25.34 13.04 -13.75
N ALA A 329 25.57 14.15 -13.06
CA ALA A 329 24.71 15.33 -13.16
C ALA A 329 24.77 15.98 -14.55
N MET A 330 23.61 16.35 -15.09
CA MET A 330 23.52 17.06 -16.38
C MET A 330 23.99 18.53 -16.24
N PRO A 331 24.94 19.00 -17.07
CA PRO A 331 25.22 20.42 -17.20
C PRO A 331 24.02 21.15 -17.82
N GLN A 332 23.94 22.46 -17.56
CA GLN A 332 22.74 23.28 -17.77
C GLN A 332 22.23 23.28 -19.23
N GLN A 333 21.02 22.75 -19.46
CA GLN A 333 20.31 22.94 -20.72
C GLN A 333 19.91 24.42 -20.90
N LYS A 334 20.50 25.08 -21.89
CA LYS A 334 20.05 26.39 -22.37
C LYS A 334 18.66 26.26 -22.98
N ARG A 335 17.68 26.99 -22.44
CA ARG A 335 16.31 27.01 -22.96
C ARG A 335 16.28 27.75 -24.30
N LEU A 336 15.91 27.04 -25.38
CA LEU A 336 15.44 27.66 -26.62
C LEU A 336 13.91 27.65 -26.58
N PHE A 337 13.30 28.83 -26.67
CA PHE A 337 11.85 28.96 -26.74
C PHE A 337 11.38 28.67 -28.18
N SER A 338 10.42 27.76 -28.33
CA SER A 338 9.68 27.57 -29.58
C SER A 338 8.20 27.73 -29.29
N THR A 339 7.56 28.71 -29.94
CA THR A 339 6.15 29.04 -29.77
C THR A 339 5.38 28.72 -31.04
N SER A 340 4.66 27.60 -31.05
CA SER A 340 3.69 27.26 -32.11
C SER A 340 2.27 27.46 -31.59
N LEU A 341 1.60 28.55 -32.00
CA LEU A 341 0.18 28.74 -31.74
C LEU A 341 -0.65 27.82 -32.66
N ASN A 342 -1.47 26.95 -32.08
CA ASN A 342 -2.58 26.35 -32.82
C ASN A 342 -3.69 27.39 -33.01
N ARG A 343 -3.83 27.90 -34.23
CA ARG A 343 -4.82 28.90 -34.61
C ARG A 343 -6.16 28.22 -34.92
N THR A 344 -7.09 28.24 -33.96
CA THR A 344 -8.51 27.96 -34.22
C THR A 344 -9.10 29.03 -35.15
N MET A 345 -9.91 28.63 -36.13
CA MET A 345 -10.78 29.52 -36.91
C MET A 345 -12.17 28.88 -37.07
N PRO A 346 -13.26 29.68 -37.18
CA PRO A 346 -14.61 29.19 -36.93
C PRO A 346 -15.43 28.83 -38.18
N TYR A 347 -16.54 28.15 -37.87
CA TYR A 347 -17.75 27.89 -38.64
C TYR A 347 -18.24 29.06 -39.54
N ALA A 348 -18.67 28.72 -40.76
CA ALA A 348 -19.50 29.55 -41.66
C ALA A 348 -20.38 28.63 -42.54
N ALA A 349 -21.52 29.12 -43.02
CA ALA A 349 -22.61 28.32 -43.59
C ALA A 349 -22.57 28.10 -45.13
N GLU A 350 -23.41 27.18 -45.61
CA GLU A 350 -23.79 27.00 -47.03
C GLU A 350 -24.64 28.19 -47.56
N PRO A 351 -24.93 28.31 -48.88
CA PRO A 351 -26.06 27.52 -49.45
C PRO A 351 -25.97 27.11 -50.94
N THR A 352 -26.56 25.94 -51.24
CA THR A 352 -27.35 25.60 -52.45
C THR A 352 -26.84 25.88 -53.88
N THR A 353 -26.79 24.84 -54.73
CA THR A 353 -27.71 24.69 -55.89
C THR A 353 -27.69 23.27 -56.51
N SER A 354 -28.77 22.90 -57.18
CA SER A 354 -29.02 21.65 -57.95
C SER A 354 -30.00 22.00 -59.10
N PRO A 355 -30.64 21.10 -59.89
CA PRO A 355 -30.64 19.62 -60.01
C PRO A 355 -30.39 19.22 -61.52
N PRO A 356 -31.01 18.22 -62.22
CA PRO A 356 -31.89 17.11 -61.83
C PRO A 356 -31.71 15.71 -62.52
N ALA A 357 -32.43 14.72 -61.96
CA ALA A 357 -33.03 13.54 -62.63
C ALA A 357 -32.09 12.36 -63.05
N ARG A 358 -32.52 11.08 -63.06
CA ARG A 358 -33.86 10.48 -62.82
C ARG A 358 -33.80 8.98 -62.41
N ARG A 359 -34.87 8.50 -61.73
CA ARG A 359 -35.44 7.13 -61.73
C ARG A 359 -34.65 5.92 -61.11
N SER A 360 -35.01 5.64 -59.86
CA SER A 360 -35.65 4.38 -59.39
C SER A 360 -35.06 2.98 -59.72
N ARG A 361 -34.77 2.20 -58.66
CA ARG A 361 -35.46 0.93 -58.35
C ARG A 361 -35.30 0.58 -56.86
N ALA A 362 -36.18 -0.26 -56.31
CA ALA A 362 -36.11 -0.70 -54.92
C ALA A 362 -35.07 -1.82 -54.70
N ALA A 363 -34.43 -1.82 -53.54
CA ALA A 363 -33.63 -2.91 -53.00
C ALA A 363 -34.10 -3.24 -51.57
N LYS A 364 -33.87 -4.48 -51.11
CA LYS A 364 -34.30 -4.97 -49.80
C LYS A 364 -33.49 -4.35 -48.65
N PRO A 365 -33.99 -4.34 -47.40
CA PRO A 365 -33.13 -4.08 -46.25
C PRO A 365 -31.97 -5.08 -46.23
N MET A 366 -30.75 -4.59 -46.07
CA MET A 366 -29.61 -5.47 -45.76
C MET A 366 -29.87 -6.13 -44.40
N ALA A 367 -29.59 -7.42 -44.31
CA ALA A 367 -29.69 -8.14 -43.06
C ALA A 367 -28.67 -7.59 -42.05
N LYS A 368 -28.96 -7.74 -40.75
CA LYS A 368 -27.89 -7.71 -39.75
C LYS A 368 -26.96 -8.88 -40.09
N GLU A 369 -25.70 -8.60 -40.38
CA GLU A 369 -24.69 -9.65 -40.45
C GLU A 369 -24.55 -10.26 -39.06
N GLN A 370 -25.08 -11.48 -38.92
CA GLN A 370 -24.88 -12.30 -37.73
C GLN A 370 -23.45 -12.81 -37.79
N SER A 371 -22.53 -12.08 -37.16
CA SER A 371 -21.14 -12.48 -37.03
C SER A 371 -21.06 -13.89 -36.44
N THR A 372 -20.64 -14.85 -37.23
CA THR A 372 -20.23 -16.16 -36.73
C THR A 372 -19.13 -15.98 -35.69
N PRO A 373 -19.07 -16.79 -34.63
CA PRO A 373 -17.97 -16.73 -33.67
C PRO A 373 -16.68 -17.14 -34.38
N ALA A 374 -15.89 -16.15 -34.78
CA ALA A 374 -14.61 -16.37 -35.45
C ALA A 374 -13.71 -17.22 -34.56
N THR A 375 -13.11 -18.27 -35.11
CA THR A 375 -12.21 -19.11 -34.33
C THR A 375 -10.96 -18.32 -33.91
N LEU A 376 -10.33 -18.68 -32.79
CA LEU A 376 -9.07 -18.03 -32.36
C LEU A 376 -7.99 -18.09 -33.44
N THR A 377 -8.04 -19.10 -34.32
CA THR A 377 -7.17 -19.25 -35.49
C THR A 377 -7.39 -18.17 -36.55
N GLU A 378 -8.64 -17.81 -36.87
CA GLU A 378 -8.97 -16.70 -37.78
C GLU A 378 -8.53 -15.36 -37.19
N ILE A 379 -8.81 -15.14 -35.90
CA ILE A 379 -8.41 -13.93 -35.18
C ILE A 379 -6.88 -13.78 -35.17
N ARG A 380 -6.14 -14.88 -34.98
CA ARG A 380 -4.68 -14.91 -35.07
C ARG A 380 -4.17 -14.55 -36.47
N GLN A 381 -4.73 -15.15 -37.52
CA GLN A 381 -4.35 -14.83 -38.91
C GLN A 381 -4.59 -13.36 -39.24
N TYR A 382 -5.69 -12.77 -38.75
CA TYR A 382 -5.98 -11.34 -38.91
C TYR A 382 -5.04 -10.45 -38.07
N LEU A 383 -4.65 -10.87 -36.86
CA LEU A 383 -3.66 -10.16 -36.06
C LEU A 383 -2.27 -10.18 -36.71
N ASP A 384 -1.89 -11.30 -37.33
CA ASP A 384 -0.65 -11.39 -38.11
C ASP A 384 -0.69 -10.53 -39.39
N SER A 385 -1.79 -10.48 -40.15
CA SER A 385 -1.87 -9.54 -41.28
C SER A 385 -1.81 -8.08 -40.84
N ILE A 386 -2.43 -7.71 -39.71
CA ILE A 386 -2.28 -6.39 -39.08
C ILE A 386 -0.81 -6.07 -38.76
N ARG A 387 -0.03 -7.05 -38.30
CA ARG A 387 1.40 -6.89 -37.96
C ARG A 387 2.28 -6.74 -39.20
N TRP A 388 2.11 -7.63 -40.17
CA TRP A 388 3.03 -7.76 -41.30
C TRP A 388 2.67 -6.89 -42.51
N GLU A 389 1.37 -6.65 -42.77
CA GLU A 389 0.91 -5.85 -43.92
C GLU A 389 0.76 -4.35 -43.60
N GLY A 390 0.93 -3.95 -42.33
CA GLY A 390 0.89 -2.56 -41.91
C GLY A 390 -0.51 -1.90 -41.95
N ILE A 391 -1.57 -2.70 -42.07
CA ILE A 391 -2.98 -2.25 -42.13
C ILE A 391 -3.25 -1.27 -40.98
N ARG A 392 -3.78 -0.08 -41.28
CA ARG A 392 -4.26 0.85 -40.25
C ARG A 392 -5.52 0.30 -39.59
N VAL A 393 -5.49 0.18 -38.27
CA VAL A 393 -6.59 -0.35 -37.45
C VAL A 393 -6.99 0.73 -36.46
N ASP A 394 -8.28 1.05 -36.44
CA ASP A 394 -8.88 2.06 -35.57
C ASP A 394 -9.13 1.49 -34.17
N ARG A 395 -9.18 2.36 -33.15
CA ARG A 395 -9.37 1.98 -31.73
C ARG A 395 -10.57 1.04 -31.53
N GLU A 396 -11.69 1.34 -32.17
CA GLU A 396 -12.93 0.56 -32.11
C GLU A 396 -12.74 -0.87 -32.62
N LYS A 397 -11.95 -1.06 -33.68
CA LYS A 397 -11.63 -2.38 -34.23
C LYS A 397 -10.72 -3.17 -33.29
N CYS A 398 -9.75 -2.52 -32.65
CA CYS A 398 -8.95 -3.16 -31.59
C CYS A 398 -9.81 -3.59 -30.39
N LEU A 399 -10.77 -2.76 -29.96
CA LEU A 399 -11.70 -3.11 -28.88
C LEU A 399 -12.60 -4.30 -29.26
N HIS A 400 -13.11 -4.33 -30.49
CA HIS A 400 -13.93 -5.45 -30.97
C HIS A 400 -13.11 -6.75 -31.10
N LEU A 401 -11.85 -6.67 -31.54
CA LEU A 401 -10.95 -7.83 -31.53
C LEU A 401 -10.66 -8.35 -30.11
N LEU A 402 -10.47 -7.46 -29.12
CA LEU A 402 -10.35 -7.87 -27.71
C LEU A 402 -11.61 -8.58 -27.22
N GLU A 403 -12.80 -8.05 -27.54
CA GLU A 403 -14.07 -8.71 -27.20
C GLU A 403 -14.13 -10.12 -27.82
N LEU A 404 -13.82 -10.25 -29.12
CA LEU A 404 -13.84 -11.53 -29.84
C LEU A 404 -12.82 -12.54 -29.27
N ILE A 405 -11.61 -12.12 -28.88
CA ILE A 405 -10.59 -13.01 -28.29
C ILE A 405 -11.14 -13.66 -27.01
N PHE A 406 -11.63 -12.87 -26.06
CA PHE A 406 -12.11 -13.39 -24.78
C PHE A 406 -13.47 -14.10 -24.89
N ARG A 407 -14.32 -13.71 -25.84
CA ARG A 407 -15.65 -14.28 -26.09
C ARG A 407 -15.66 -15.52 -26.98
N ALA A 408 -14.53 -15.89 -27.58
CA ALA A 408 -14.42 -17.10 -28.40
C ALA A 408 -14.76 -18.37 -27.58
N PRO A 409 -15.55 -19.32 -28.13
CA PRO A 409 -15.89 -20.56 -27.42
C PRO A 409 -14.69 -21.52 -27.34
N SER A 410 -14.62 -22.30 -26.26
CA SER A 410 -13.51 -23.23 -26.00
C SER A 410 -13.82 -24.68 -26.39
N THR A 411 -12.81 -25.35 -26.95
CA THR A 411 -12.76 -26.80 -27.20
C THR A 411 -11.41 -27.43 -26.81
N GLU A 412 -10.50 -26.68 -26.17
CA GLU A 412 -9.12 -27.09 -25.93
C GLU A 412 -8.63 -26.70 -24.53
N ASP A 413 -7.87 -27.57 -23.87
CA ASP A 413 -7.35 -27.35 -22.50
C ASP A 413 -6.43 -26.11 -22.39
N ASN A 414 -5.79 -25.73 -23.50
CA ASN A 414 -4.88 -24.57 -23.57
C ASN A 414 -5.57 -23.25 -23.97
N HIS A 415 -6.89 -23.23 -24.17
CA HIS A 415 -7.63 -22.08 -24.68
C HIS A 415 -7.38 -20.78 -23.88
N SER A 416 -7.37 -20.86 -22.54
CA SER A 416 -7.08 -19.72 -21.65
C SER A 416 -5.68 -19.13 -21.81
N GLN A 417 -4.72 -19.92 -22.30
CA GLN A 417 -3.36 -19.47 -22.59
C GLN A 417 -3.31 -18.76 -23.95
N ILE A 418 -3.97 -19.34 -24.95
CA ILE A 418 -4.04 -18.78 -26.31
C ILE A 418 -4.76 -17.43 -26.31
N GLN A 419 -5.84 -17.28 -25.53
CA GLN A 419 -6.52 -16.00 -25.32
C GLN A 419 -5.60 -14.94 -24.69
N ALA A 420 -4.86 -15.32 -23.65
CA ALA A 420 -3.92 -14.44 -22.95
C ALA A 420 -2.77 -13.97 -23.86
N ASP A 421 -2.21 -14.88 -24.66
CA ASP A 421 -1.14 -14.56 -25.62
C ASP A 421 -1.65 -13.65 -26.76
N LEU A 422 -2.80 -13.97 -27.37
CA LEU A 422 -3.40 -13.14 -28.44
C LEU A 422 -3.79 -11.74 -27.93
N ALA A 423 -4.37 -11.64 -26.73
CA ALA A 423 -4.66 -10.35 -26.11
C ALA A 423 -3.36 -9.55 -25.84
N THR A 424 -2.29 -10.24 -25.43
CA THR A 424 -0.97 -9.63 -25.24
C THR A 424 -0.39 -9.08 -26.54
N GLU A 425 -0.47 -9.84 -27.65
CA GLU A 425 0.01 -9.39 -28.97
C GLU A 425 -0.83 -8.23 -29.54
N LEU A 426 -2.13 -8.22 -29.32
CA LEU A 426 -3.00 -7.09 -29.69
C LEU A 426 -2.67 -5.84 -28.85
N ILE A 427 -2.42 -5.98 -27.55
CA ILE A 427 -1.98 -4.88 -26.69
C ILE A 427 -0.58 -4.37 -27.08
N THR A 428 0.35 -5.22 -27.54
CA THR A 428 1.63 -4.73 -28.06
C THR A 428 1.46 -3.92 -29.33
N THR A 429 0.69 -4.41 -30.32
CA THR A 429 0.47 -3.67 -31.58
C THR A 429 -0.25 -2.35 -31.35
N MET A 430 -1.24 -2.29 -30.44
CA MET A 430 -1.85 -1.04 -29.99
C MET A 430 -0.80 -0.07 -29.40
N SER A 431 0.12 -0.57 -28.57
CA SER A 431 1.14 0.26 -27.91
C SER A 431 2.21 0.79 -28.87
N GLU A 432 2.58 -0.02 -29.86
CA GLU A 432 3.55 0.32 -30.92
C GLU A 432 2.97 1.36 -31.89
N ARG A 433 1.66 1.32 -32.11
CA ARG A 433 0.89 2.27 -32.92
C ARG A 433 0.48 3.53 -32.16
N GLY A 434 0.82 3.64 -30.87
CA GLY A 434 0.53 4.82 -30.04
C GLY A 434 -0.94 4.96 -29.62
N ILE A 435 -1.75 3.90 -29.77
CA ILE A 435 -3.15 3.89 -29.34
C ILE A 435 -3.19 3.89 -27.79
N PRO A 436 -4.02 4.72 -27.13
CA PRO A 436 -4.13 4.72 -25.68
C PRO A 436 -4.80 3.42 -25.18
N ILE A 437 -4.19 2.79 -24.17
CA ILE A 437 -4.62 1.49 -23.61
C ILE A 437 -4.94 1.58 -22.11
N MET A 438 -4.53 2.67 -21.43
CA MET A 438 -4.76 2.89 -20.00
C MET A 438 -6.06 3.65 -19.71
N GLU A 439 -6.96 3.75 -20.70
CA GLU A 439 -8.27 4.38 -20.54
C GLU A 439 -9.29 3.36 -20.00
N PRO A 440 -10.26 3.77 -19.16
CA PRO A 440 -11.16 2.84 -18.47
C PRO A 440 -12.03 1.98 -19.40
N ASP A 441 -12.35 2.46 -20.60
CA ASP A 441 -13.16 1.74 -21.61
C ASP A 441 -12.46 0.45 -22.06
N VAL A 442 -11.15 0.50 -22.36
CA VAL A 442 -10.36 -0.66 -22.81
C VAL A 442 -10.35 -1.75 -21.73
N ILE A 443 -10.15 -1.34 -20.47
CA ILE A 443 -10.15 -2.23 -19.31
C ILE A 443 -11.56 -2.80 -19.07
N SER A 444 -12.60 -1.98 -19.22
CA SER A 444 -13.99 -2.38 -19.03
C SER A 444 -14.48 -3.38 -20.09
N VAL A 445 -14.09 -3.18 -21.35
CA VAL A 445 -14.38 -4.13 -22.45
C VAL A 445 -13.72 -5.49 -22.17
N ILE A 446 -12.47 -5.51 -21.71
CA ILE A 446 -11.79 -6.78 -21.38
C ILE A 446 -12.52 -7.49 -20.20
N ILE A 447 -12.79 -6.79 -19.10
CA ILE A 447 -13.48 -7.38 -17.93
C ILE A 447 -14.89 -7.86 -18.27
N GLU A 448 -15.66 -7.10 -19.08
CA GLU A 448 -16.98 -7.53 -19.55
C GLU A 448 -16.89 -8.77 -20.45
N SER A 449 -15.96 -8.80 -21.41
CA SER A 449 -15.80 -9.94 -22.33
C SER A 449 -15.40 -11.23 -21.60
N ILE A 450 -14.56 -11.14 -20.57
CA ILE A 450 -14.23 -12.25 -19.66
C ILE A 450 -15.48 -12.73 -18.90
N ALA A 451 -16.25 -11.82 -18.30
CA ALA A 451 -17.45 -12.15 -17.54
C ALA A 451 -18.56 -12.78 -18.40
N VAL A 452 -18.76 -12.30 -19.63
CA VAL A 452 -19.76 -12.81 -20.58
C VAL A 452 -19.34 -14.16 -21.18
N SER A 453 -18.03 -14.38 -21.37
CA SER A 453 -17.49 -15.65 -21.86
C SER A 453 -17.68 -16.80 -20.87
N GLY A 454 -17.53 -16.52 -19.57
CA GLY A 454 -17.64 -17.53 -18.51
C GLY A 454 -16.51 -18.56 -18.51
N ALA A 455 -15.45 -18.35 -19.31
CA ALA A 455 -14.26 -19.18 -19.36
C ALA A 455 -13.50 -19.13 -18.02
N ARG A 456 -13.65 -20.18 -17.22
CA ARG A 456 -13.00 -20.30 -15.90
C ARG A 456 -11.61 -20.89 -16.04
N GLY A 457 -10.65 -20.30 -15.34
CA GLY A 457 -9.28 -20.76 -15.31
C GLY A 457 -8.41 -19.76 -14.57
N GLU A 458 -7.50 -20.26 -13.75
CA GLU A 458 -6.67 -19.47 -12.82
C GLU A 458 -5.97 -18.27 -13.51
N LYS A 459 -5.56 -18.45 -14.77
CA LYS A 459 -4.92 -17.40 -15.58
C LYS A 459 -5.87 -16.26 -15.94
N ILE A 460 -7.12 -16.55 -16.31
CA ILE A 460 -8.12 -15.54 -16.67
C ILE A 460 -8.56 -14.78 -15.41
N GLU A 461 -8.71 -15.48 -14.28
CA GLU A 461 -9.02 -14.87 -12.98
C GLU A 461 -7.85 -13.99 -12.46
N ALA A 462 -6.60 -14.41 -12.69
CA ALA A 462 -5.42 -13.58 -12.45
C ALA A 462 -5.36 -12.34 -13.36
N ILE A 463 -5.65 -12.47 -14.66
CA ILE A 463 -5.73 -11.35 -15.60
C ILE A 463 -6.81 -10.36 -15.16
N GLN A 464 -8.02 -10.83 -14.83
CA GLN A 464 -9.11 -9.96 -14.35
C GLN A 464 -8.73 -9.23 -13.07
N SER A 465 -8.29 -9.94 -12.02
CA SER A 465 -7.96 -9.33 -10.73
C SER A 465 -6.78 -8.33 -10.81
N ASN A 466 -5.84 -8.56 -11.74
CA ASN A 466 -4.79 -7.58 -12.08
C ASN A 466 -5.35 -6.35 -12.82
N LEU A 467 -6.23 -6.53 -13.80
CA LEU A 467 -6.90 -5.43 -14.51
C LEU A 467 -7.77 -4.57 -13.59
N GLU A 468 -8.41 -5.18 -12.58
CA GLU A 468 -9.12 -4.47 -11.52
C GLU A 468 -8.19 -3.63 -10.64
N MET A 469 -7.00 -4.16 -10.32
CA MET A 469 -5.98 -3.39 -9.60
C MET A 469 -5.52 -2.17 -10.44
N VAL A 470 -5.40 -2.32 -11.76
CA VAL A 470 -5.13 -1.22 -12.70
C VAL A 470 -6.29 -0.22 -12.72
N LEU A 471 -7.53 -0.68 -12.84
CA LEU A 471 -8.71 0.20 -12.84
C LEU A 471 -8.74 1.11 -11.60
N LEU A 472 -8.42 0.55 -10.42
CA LEU A 472 -8.46 1.24 -9.12
C LEU A 472 -7.21 2.06 -8.77
N GLN A 473 -6.04 1.81 -9.39
CA GLN A 473 -4.75 2.42 -8.97
C GLN A 473 -3.93 3.06 -10.10
N ALA A 474 -4.25 2.82 -11.38
CA ALA A 474 -3.49 3.28 -12.54
C ALA A 474 -4.21 4.26 -13.46
N THR A 475 -5.55 4.22 -13.49
CA THR A 475 -6.33 5.03 -14.44
C THR A 475 -6.16 6.52 -14.15
N SER A 476 -5.92 7.30 -15.21
CA SER A 476 -5.70 8.75 -15.11
C SER A 476 -6.98 9.57 -15.34
N SER A 477 -8.09 8.89 -15.62
CA SER A 477 -9.40 9.44 -15.95
C SER A 477 -10.49 8.61 -15.27
N CYS A 478 -11.55 9.26 -14.82
CA CYS A 478 -12.75 8.58 -14.30
C CYS A 478 -13.37 7.69 -15.40
N PRO A 479 -13.85 6.47 -15.10
CA PRO A 479 -14.72 5.73 -16.01
C PRO A 479 -15.98 6.54 -16.32
N THR A 480 -16.53 6.40 -17.52
CA THR A 480 -17.83 7.02 -17.83
C THR A 480 -18.96 6.28 -17.09
N PRO A 481 -20.14 6.90 -16.91
CA PRO A 481 -21.30 6.21 -16.37
C PRO A 481 -21.66 4.93 -17.15
N ALA A 482 -21.44 4.93 -18.47
CA ALA A 482 -21.67 3.76 -19.32
C ALA A 482 -20.67 2.63 -19.03
N ASP A 483 -19.37 2.93 -18.92
CA ASP A 483 -18.34 1.94 -18.58
C ASP A 483 -18.59 1.32 -17.20
N ALA A 484 -18.95 2.15 -16.23
CA ALA A 484 -19.32 1.70 -14.89
C ALA A 484 -20.56 0.78 -14.92
N MET A 485 -21.60 1.10 -15.69
CA MET A 485 -22.76 0.21 -15.86
C MET A 485 -22.41 -1.12 -16.55
N ARG A 486 -21.47 -1.13 -17.52
CA ARG A 486 -20.97 -2.36 -18.16
C ARG A 486 -20.20 -3.24 -17.17
N LEU A 487 -19.29 -2.64 -16.39
CA LEU A 487 -18.58 -3.33 -15.30
C LEU A 487 -19.54 -3.87 -14.24
N MET A 488 -20.54 -3.08 -13.83
CA MET A 488 -21.56 -3.54 -12.89
C MET A 488 -22.34 -4.75 -13.44
N ARG A 489 -22.69 -4.77 -14.73
CA ARG A 489 -23.31 -5.93 -15.38
C ARG A 489 -22.39 -7.16 -15.38
N ALA A 490 -21.11 -6.97 -15.68
CA ALA A 490 -20.09 -8.03 -15.65
C ALA A 490 -20.00 -8.67 -14.26
N TYR A 491 -19.95 -7.85 -13.20
CA TYR A 491 -19.91 -8.35 -11.82
C TYR A 491 -21.20 -9.03 -11.35
N LEU A 492 -22.36 -8.59 -11.83
CA LEU A 492 -23.63 -9.27 -11.57
C LEU A 492 -23.68 -10.66 -12.22
N ILE A 493 -23.19 -10.80 -13.46
CA ILE A 493 -23.07 -12.11 -14.14
C ILE A 493 -22.13 -13.05 -13.37
N GLN A 494 -21.07 -12.53 -12.77
CA GLN A 494 -20.14 -13.29 -11.90
C GLN A 494 -20.64 -13.48 -10.46
N GLY A 495 -21.74 -12.84 -10.05
CA GLY A 495 -22.22 -12.82 -8.65
C GLY A 495 -21.32 -12.05 -7.67
N ASN A 496 -20.38 -11.23 -8.16
CA ASN A 496 -19.36 -10.57 -7.34
C ASN A 496 -19.85 -9.21 -6.79
N TRP A 497 -20.64 -9.29 -5.72
CA TRP A 497 -21.26 -8.13 -5.07
C TRP A 497 -20.26 -7.12 -4.48
N ASP A 498 -19.07 -7.54 -4.08
CA ASP A 498 -18.09 -6.62 -3.47
C ASP A 498 -17.46 -5.71 -4.54
N LYS A 499 -17.12 -6.28 -5.71
CA LYS A 499 -16.64 -5.52 -6.87
C LYS A 499 -17.71 -4.64 -7.49
N LEU A 500 -18.97 -5.08 -7.44
CA LEU A 500 -20.13 -4.26 -7.80
C LEU A 500 -20.21 -2.99 -6.95
N TRP A 501 -20.04 -3.11 -5.63
CA TRP A 501 -20.00 -1.96 -4.72
C TRP A 501 -18.76 -1.07 -4.92
N ASP A 502 -17.56 -1.63 -5.10
CA ASP A 502 -16.36 -0.83 -5.42
C ASP A 502 -16.56 -0.01 -6.71
N THR A 503 -17.20 -0.60 -7.73
CA THR A 503 -17.54 0.08 -8.99
C THR A 503 -18.55 1.21 -8.75
N TRP A 504 -19.63 0.96 -7.99
CA TRP A 504 -20.63 1.97 -7.60
C TRP A 504 -20.03 3.19 -6.91
N TYR A 505 -19.07 2.98 -6.00
CA TYR A 505 -18.38 4.06 -5.30
C TYR A 505 -17.20 4.67 -6.09
N THR A 506 -16.91 4.22 -7.31
CA THR A 506 -15.78 4.76 -8.10
C THR A 506 -16.06 6.16 -8.65
N LEU A 507 -17.27 6.46 -9.14
CA LEU A 507 -17.62 7.81 -9.63
C LEU A 507 -17.53 8.88 -8.51
N PRO A 508 -18.10 8.67 -7.31
CA PRO A 508 -17.93 9.60 -6.19
C PRO A 508 -16.47 9.84 -5.76
N ARG A 509 -15.57 8.83 -5.87
CA ARG A 509 -14.13 9.01 -5.59
C ARG A 509 -13.46 10.00 -6.55
N TYR A 510 -13.95 10.10 -7.79
CA TYR A 510 -13.53 11.09 -8.78
C TYR A 510 -14.36 12.39 -8.73
N SER A 511 -15.19 12.57 -7.69
CA SER A 511 -16.12 13.71 -7.56
C SER A 511 -17.09 13.86 -8.74
N GLN A 512 -17.47 12.75 -9.39
CA GLN A 512 -18.52 12.73 -10.40
C GLN A 512 -19.84 12.24 -9.79
N ARG A 513 -20.93 12.95 -10.10
CA ARG A 513 -22.30 12.58 -9.71
C ARG A 513 -22.72 11.25 -10.36
N ARG A 514 -23.64 10.53 -9.71
CA ARG A 514 -24.31 9.35 -10.28
C ARG A 514 -25.60 9.76 -10.96
N GLY A 515 -25.75 9.43 -12.25
CA GLY A 515 -26.90 9.83 -13.06
C GLY A 515 -28.16 8.98 -12.81
N PRO A 516 -29.37 9.46 -13.19
CA PRO A 516 -30.62 8.73 -13.01
C PRO A 516 -30.59 7.34 -13.68
N GLU A 517 -30.02 7.25 -14.89
CA GLU A 517 -29.80 6.00 -15.64
C GLU A 517 -29.05 4.94 -14.82
N MET A 518 -28.07 5.35 -14.01
CA MET A 518 -27.26 4.45 -13.20
C MET A 518 -28.01 3.95 -11.96
N TYR A 519 -28.85 4.79 -11.34
CA TYR A 519 -29.77 4.36 -10.28
C TYR A 519 -30.86 3.43 -10.83
N GLU A 520 -31.48 3.78 -11.95
CA GLU A 520 -32.46 2.94 -12.64
C GLU A 520 -31.87 1.56 -12.97
N PHE A 521 -30.69 1.52 -13.60
CA PHE A 521 -30.00 0.28 -13.91
C PHE A 521 -29.71 -0.55 -12.66
N PHE A 522 -29.17 0.05 -11.59
CA PHE A 522 -28.82 -0.69 -10.38
C PHE A 522 -30.04 -1.27 -9.66
N PHE A 523 -31.11 -0.48 -9.48
CA PHE A 523 -32.37 -0.98 -8.91
C PHE A 523 -33.04 -2.02 -9.83
N GLN A 524 -32.99 -1.87 -11.16
CA GLN A 524 -33.56 -2.87 -12.05
C GLN A 524 -32.81 -4.20 -11.98
N GLN A 525 -31.48 -4.20 -12.10
CA GLN A 525 -30.70 -5.45 -12.06
C GLN A 525 -30.80 -6.15 -10.70
N THR A 526 -30.81 -5.41 -9.60
CA THR A 526 -30.90 -5.99 -8.26
C THR A 526 -32.28 -6.55 -7.96
N ALA A 527 -33.35 -6.02 -8.56
CA ALA A 527 -34.66 -6.65 -8.57
C ALA A 527 -34.71 -7.90 -9.46
N GLU A 528 -33.98 -7.93 -10.57
CA GLU A 528 -33.92 -9.06 -11.51
C GLU A 528 -33.17 -10.28 -10.95
N THR A 529 -32.27 -10.13 -9.96
CA THR A 529 -31.67 -11.30 -9.27
C THR A 529 -32.65 -11.99 -8.31
N GLY A 530 -33.73 -11.31 -7.88
CA GLY A 530 -34.70 -11.83 -6.91
C GLY A 530 -34.20 -11.93 -5.46
N ASP A 531 -32.94 -11.55 -5.18
CA ASP A 531 -32.33 -11.67 -3.86
C ASP A 531 -32.89 -10.65 -2.86
N LYS A 532 -33.84 -11.07 -2.02
CA LYS A 532 -34.46 -10.24 -0.97
C LYS A 532 -33.43 -9.49 -0.11
N LEU A 533 -32.36 -10.16 0.34
CA LEU A 533 -31.34 -9.53 1.19
C LEU A 533 -30.54 -8.45 0.44
N ARG A 534 -30.26 -8.64 -0.86
CA ARG A 534 -29.57 -7.65 -1.69
C ARG A 534 -30.48 -6.48 -2.05
N CYS A 535 -31.76 -6.73 -2.35
CA CYS A 535 -32.75 -5.67 -2.51
C CYS A 535 -32.88 -4.79 -1.24
N ILE A 536 -32.89 -5.40 -0.05
CA ILE A 536 -32.89 -4.69 1.24
C ILE A 536 -31.62 -3.83 1.41
N GLU A 537 -30.44 -4.39 1.11
CA GLU A 537 -29.15 -3.70 1.22
C GLU A 537 -29.07 -2.49 0.26
N VAL A 538 -29.48 -2.69 -1.00
CA VAL A 538 -29.44 -1.67 -2.06
C VAL A 538 -30.46 -0.57 -1.80
N LEU A 539 -31.68 -0.90 -1.37
CA LEU A 539 -32.67 0.12 -1.00
C LEU A 539 -32.20 1.00 0.16
N ARG A 540 -31.63 0.40 1.22
CA ARG A 540 -31.14 1.15 2.39
C ARG A 540 -29.97 2.09 2.07
N LYS A 541 -29.04 1.68 1.20
CA LYS A 541 -27.90 2.51 0.80
C LYS A 541 -28.30 3.55 -0.25
N CYS A 542 -28.89 3.09 -1.34
CA CYS A 542 -29.02 3.90 -2.55
C CYS A 542 -30.22 4.85 -2.53
N ALA A 543 -31.30 4.57 -1.80
CA ALA A 543 -32.47 5.45 -1.78
C ALA A 543 -32.21 6.79 -1.05
N GLU A 544 -31.38 6.78 -0.01
CA GLU A 544 -30.92 8.00 0.67
C GLU A 544 -29.84 8.71 -0.18
N GLU A 545 -28.85 7.97 -0.70
CA GLU A 545 -27.81 8.52 -1.58
C GLU A 545 -28.41 9.29 -2.77
N MET A 546 -29.40 8.70 -3.45
CA MET A 546 -30.09 9.27 -4.62
C MET A 546 -30.66 10.68 -4.38
N LEU A 547 -31.16 10.93 -3.16
CA LEU A 547 -31.74 12.23 -2.77
C LEU A 547 -30.68 13.24 -2.27
N THR A 548 -29.43 12.79 -2.07
CA THR A 548 -28.30 13.61 -1.60
C THR A 548 -27.24 13.89 -2.67
N GLU A 549 -27.39 13.36 -3.88
CA GLU A 549 -26.59 13.76 -5.05
C GLU A 549 -26.76 15.26 -5.37
N GLU A 550 -25.76 15.86 -6.03
CA GLU A 550 -25.82 17.24 -6.52
C GLU A 550 -25.76 17.28 -8.07
N PRO A 551 -26.84 17.66 -8.78
CA PRO A 551 -28.21 17.84 -8.31
C PRO A 551 -28.88 16.50 -7.91
N PRO A 552 -29.93 16.53 -7.07
CA PRO A 552 -30.57 15.32 -6.57
C PRO A 552 -31.22 14.51 -7.70
N VAL A 553 -31.09 13.19 -7.63
CA VAL A 553 -31.71 12.27 -8.59
C VAL A 553 -33.16 12.06 -8.17
N LEU A 554 -34.07 12.63 -8.95
CA LEU A 554 -35.50 12.58 -8.70
C LEU A 554 -36.10 11.24 -9.16
N PRO A 555 -37.18 10.74 -8.52
CA PRO A 555 -37.85 9.50 -8.89
C PRO A 555 -38.72 9.66 -10.15
N THR A 556 -38.09 9.99 -11.28
CA THR A 556 -38.69 9.97 -12.63
C THR A 556 -39.25 8.57 -12.93
N ASP A 557 -40.30 8.45 -13.77
CA ASP A 557 -41.08 7.22 -13.95
C ASP A 557 -40.27 5.94 -14.20
N ALA A 558 -39.12 6.03 -14.86
CA ALA A 558 -38.24 4.88 -15.12
C ALA A 558 -37.47 4.45 -13.85
N VAL A 559 -36.77 5.37 -13.18
CA VAL A 559 -36.13 5.18 -11.85
C VAL A 559 -37.16 4.68 -10.83
N TRP A 560 -38.35 5.28 -10.81
CA TRP A 560 -39.45 4.90 -9.90
C TRP A 560 -39.92 3.47 -10.15
N GLN A 561 -40.07 3.05 -11.42
CA GLN A 561 -40.39 1.67 -11.75
C GLN A 561 -39.30 0.69 -11.29
N ALA A 562 -38.02 1.05 -11.42
CA ALA A 562 -36.90 0.23 -10.94
C ALA A 562 -36.91 0.10 -9.40
N VAL A 563 -36.98 1.21 -8.67
CA VAL A 563 -37.10 1.22 -7.20
C VAL A 563 -38.33 0.41 -6.73
N ARG A 564 -39.46 0.57 -7.42
CA ARG A 564 -40.70 -0.16 -7.12
C ARG A 564 -40.56 -1.68 -7.33
N LYS A 565 -39.81 -2.13 -8.36
CA LYS A 565 -39.47 -3.56 -8.53
C LYS A 565 -38.62 -4.05 -7.33
N CYS A 566 -37.59 -3.33 -6.90
CA CYS A 566 -36.81 -3.67 -5.70
C CYS A 566 -37.68 -3.78 -4.43
N ILE A 567 -38.57 -2.81 -4.20
CA ILE A 567 -39.42 -2.78 -3.00
C ILE A 567 -40.32 -4.03 -2.94
N ARG A 568 -40.86 -4.49 -4.08
CA ARG A 568 -41.67 -5.73 -4.15
C ARG A 568 -40.89 -6.99 -3.78
N VAL A 569 -39.60 -7.06 -4.11
CA VAL A 569 -38.73 -8.20 -3.79
C VAL A 569 -38.28 -8.15 -2.33
N ALA A 570 -38.04 -6.94 -1.79
CA ALA A 570 -37.73 -6.73 -0.38
C ALA A 570 -38.93 -7.02 0.55
N ASP A 571 -40.10 -6.41 0.29
CA ASP A 571 -41.35 -6.66 0.99
C ASP A 571 -42.57 -6.58 0.02
N PRO A 572 -43.15 -7.72 -0.40
CA PRO A 572 -44.31 -7.72 -1.31
C PRO A 572 -45.58 -7.15 -0.67
N ALA A 573 -45.65 -7.03 0.66
CA ALA A 573 -46.78 -6.40 1.34
C ALA A 573 -46.70 -4.86 1.38
N ALA A 574 -45.51 -4.28 1.20
CA ALA A 574 -45.27 -2.85 1.39
C ALA A 574 -46.16 -1.95 0.50
N GLU A 575 -46.40 -2.30 -0.78
CA GLU A 575 -47.32 -1.53 -1.65
C GLU A 575 -48.77 -1.55 -1.17
N ALA A 576 -49.25 -2.67 -0.63
CA ALA A 576 -50.62 -2.79 -0.14
C ALA A 576 -50.78 -2.04 1.19
N VAL A 577 -49.80 -2.16 2.09
CA VAL A 577 -49.77 -1.47 3.37
C VAL A 577 -49.64 0.05 3.17
N ALA A 578 -48.75 0.52 2.29
CA ALA A 578 -48.52 1.95 2.06
C ALA A 578 -49.78 2.68 1.57
N LYS A 579 -50.61 2.03 0.75
CA LYS A 579 -51.91 2.55 0.27
C LYS A 579 -52.99 2.50 1.35
N ASN A 580 -53.03 1.42 2.13
CA ASN A 580 -54.07 1.20 3.15
C ASN A 580 -53.78 1.90 4.49
N ILE A 581 -52.59 2.48 4.70
CA ILE A 581 -52.27 3.29 5.89
C ILE A 581 -53.16 4.53 6.01
N GLN A 582 -53.68 5.08 4.91
CA GLN A 582 -54.62 6.21 4.95
C GLN A 582 -56.02 5.82 5.48
N THR A 583 -56.37 4.53 5.51
CA THR A 583 -57.66 4.02 6.02
C THR A 583 -57.54 3.20 7.30
N MET A 584 -56.34 2.71 7.65
CA MET A 584 -56.07 1.99 8.89
C MET A 584 -55.62 2.94 10.01
N GLY A 585 -56.51 3.18 10.98
CA GLY A 585 -56.22 3.99 12.16
C GLY A 585 -55.01 3.52 12.97
N ALA A 586 -54.35 4.45 13.67
CA ALA A 586 -52.99 4.33 14.20
C ALA A 586 -52.71 3.18 15.21
N THR A 587 -53.72 2.43 15.65
CA THR A 587 -53.59 1.39 16.68
C THR A 587 -52.96 0.08 16.17
N SER A 588 -52.93 -0.17 14.86
CA SER A 588 -52.33 -1.39 14.29
C SER A 588 -50.82 -1.26 13.98
N ALA A 589 -50.30 -0.02 13.89
CA ALA A 589 -48.96 0.27 13.37
C ALA A 589 -47.79 -0.32 14.19
N SER A 590 -48.00 -0.68 15.45
CA SER A 590 -46.92 -1.08 16.38
C SER A 590 -46.39 -2.51 16.20
N LYS A 591 -46.98 -3.35 15.35
CA LYS A 591 -46.64 -4.79 15.25
C LYS A 591 -45.82 -5.21 14.01
N VAL A 592 -45.38 -4.26 13.18
CA VAL A 592 -44.79 -4.56 11.87
C VAL A 592 -43.35 -4.05 11.77
N ASN A 593 -42.38 -4.98 11.78
CA ASN A 593 -40.95 -4.67 11.64
C ASN A 593 -40.53 -4.23 10.21
N SER A 594 -41.45 -4.11 9.24
CA SER A 594 -41.14 -3.74 7.85
C SER A 594 -41.61 -2.33 7.41
N LEU A 595 -41.83 -1.42 8.37
CA LEU A 595 -42.21 -0.02 8.05
C LEU A 595 -41.11 0.80 7.34
N GLU A 596 -39.88 0.30 7.18
CA GLU A 596 -38.80 1.01 6.48
C GLU A 596 -39.11 1.20 4.98
N PHE A 597 -39.46 0.14 4.25
CA PHE A 597 -39.75 0.22 2.81
C PHE A 597 -41.08 0.93 2.53
N VAL A 598 -42.02 0.85 3.47
CA VAL A 598 -43.28 1.61 3.43
C VAL A 598 -43.01 3.12 3.51
N LYS A 599 -42.10 3.57 4.40
CA LYS A 599 -41.68 4.97 4.50
C LYS A 599 -40.94 5.43 3.25
N ILE A 600 -39.96 4.65 2.78
CA ILE A 600 -39.20 4.96 1.54
C ILE A 600 -40.17 5.09 0.35
N TRP A 601 -41.15 4.19 0.23
CA TRP A 601 -42.18 4.26 -0.82
C TRP A 601 -43.03 5.53 -0.71
N GLN A 602 -43.50 5.89 0.49
CA GLN A 602 -44.30 7.10 0.72
C GLN A 602 -43.49 8.38 0.48
N GLN A 603 -42.22 8.43 0.89
CA GLN A 603 -41.33 9.56 0.64
C GLN A 603 -41.11 9.75 -0.87
N LEU A 604 -40.72 8.69 -1.59
CA LEU A 604 -40.45 8.78 -3.03
C LEU A 604 -41.70 9.06 -3.86
N ASP A 605 -42.86 8.49 -3.53
CA ASP A 605 -44.10 8.82 -4.24
C ASP A 605 -44.61 10.23 -3.92
N SER A 606 -44.42 10.74 -2.70
CA SER A 606 -44.76 12.14 -2.38
C SER A 606 -43.84 13.14 -3.09
N ILE A 607 -42.55 12.84 -3.22
CA ILE A 607 -41.62 13.62 -4.07
C ILE A 607 -42.10 13.56 -5.52
N ARG A 608 -42.41 12.38 -6.06
CA ARG A 608 -42.91 12.20 -7.43
C ARG A 608 -44.25 12.93 -7.70
N GLN A 609 -45.10 13.09 -6.69
CA GLN A 609 -46.35 13.88 -6.77
C GLN A 609 -46.13 15.41 -6.66
N SER A 610 -44.91 15.85 -6.34
CA SER A 610 -44.54 17.28 -6.22
C SER A 610 -43.72 17.81 -7.41
N LEU A 611 -43.58 17.01 -8.46
CA LEU A 611 -42.87 17.29 -9.72
C LEU A 611 -43.85 17.44 -10.90
#